data_AF-A0A9Q3Q2H5-F1
#
_entry.id   AF-A0A9Q3Q2H5-F1
#
_cell.length_a   1.000
_cell.length_b   1.000
_cell.length_c   1.000
_cell.angle_alpha   90.00
_cell.angle_beta   90.00
_cell.angle_gamma   90.00
#
_symmetry.space_group_name_H-M   'P 1'
#
loop_
_entity.id
_entity.type
_entity.pdbx_description
1 polymer ?
#
loop_
_entity_poly.entity_id
_entity_poly.type
_entity_poly.pdbx_seq_one_letter_code
_entity_poly.pdbx_strand_id
1 'polypeptide(L)'
;MFSIGWRKCSTKNEQFCLYGSVGKIENAKDEWPNRGANLSSVGFILGKSLRYVGDNLFEKIQNCYNSLGVPSFDQVNYEGNIPTNQGACEFASALTFTMNGFKNSPHLDKDASLYALGWWFQADKQTSQTQRDASKRCTGGELIFPNERFWIDPSNFHGLIQVVWASSAFVHYTDPAQNNESTTLGGMSAQCSRRLAKTMCQKSHGYYEIGKGEGYQIRDGHTIPCQFKE
;
A
#
# COMPACT_ATOMS: atom_id res chain seq x y z
N MET A 1 -4.28 -7.46 8.75
CA MET A 1 -3.89 -6.53 7.68
C MET A 1 -3.57 -5.19 8.30
N PHE A 2 -2.52 -4.52 7.82
CA PHE A 2 -2.17 -3.15 8.20
C PHE A 2 -1.95 -2.32 6.95
N SER A 3 -2.12 -1.00 7.04
CA SER A 3 -1.81 -0.12 5.92
C SER A 3 -1.26 1.20 6.42
N ILE A 4 -0.43 1.83 5.60
CA ILE A 4 0.18 3.13 5.87
C ILE A 4 0.22 3.96 4.59
N GLY A 5 0.02 5.26 4.70
CA GLY A 5 0.06 6.19 3.58
C GLY A 5 -1.25 6.97 3.40
N TRP A 6 -1.34 7.75 2.35
CA TRP A 6 -2.43 8.69 2.11
C TRP A 6 -3.69 8.01 1.58
N ARG A 7 -4.84 8.36 2.17
CA ARG A 7 -6.18 7.87 1.78
C ARG A 7 -7.24 8.96 1.94
N LYS A 8 -8.35 8.83 1.21
CA LYS A 8 -9.59 9.62 1.45
C LYS A 8 -10.09 9.31 2.87
N CYS A 9 -10.39 10.34 3.66
CA CYS A 9 -11.00 10.17 4.97
C CYS A 9 -12.44 9.66 4.86
N SER A 10 -12.84 8.76 5.76
CA SER A 10 -14.24 8.39 6.00
C SER A 10 -14.96 9.36 6.94
N THR A 11 -14.21 10.19 7.69
CA THR A 11 -14.76 11.20 8.60
C THR A 11 -15.50 12.31 7.86
N LYS A 12 -16.64 12.73 8.41
CA LYS A 12 -17.36 13.93 7.95
C LYS A 12 -16.41 15.13 8.04
N ASN A 13 -16.42 15.98 7.01
CA ASN A 13 -15.61 17.20 6.92
C ASN A 13 -14.08 16.95 6.92
N GLU A 14 -13.63 15.78 6.47
CA GLU A 14 -12.21 15.54 6.19
C GLU A 14 -12.01 15.10 4.75
N GLN A 15 -10.99 15.64 4.11
CA GLN A 15 -10.70 15.37 2.70
C GLN A 15 -9.91 14.08 2.59
N PHE A 16 -8.68 14.09 3.04
CA PHE A 16 -7.75 12.97 3.02
C PHE A 16 -6.77 13.11 4.19
N CYS A 17 -6.16 12.00 4.57
CA CYS A 17 -5.22 11.95 5.68
C CYS A 17 -4.12 10.93 5.42
N LEU A 18 -3.01 11.11 6.15
CA LEU A 18 -2.03 10.06 6.32
C LEU A 18 -2.62 9.00 7.25
N TYR A 19 -3.02 7.87 6.68
CA TYR A 19 -3.58 6.75 7.41
C TYR A 19 -2.46 5.88 7.98
N GLY A 20 -2.66 5.38 9.19
CA GLY A 20 -1.94 4.23 9.73
C GLY A 20 -2.77 3.54 10.81
N SER A 21 -2.53 2.24 11.01
CA SER A 21 -3.32 1.43 11.96
C SER A 21 -3.10 1.87 13.41
N VAL A 22 -4.06 2.60 13.99
CA VAL A 22 -4.01 3.25 15.32
C VAL A 22 -3.42 2.37 16.41
N GLY A 23 -4.03 1.22 16.70
CA GLY A 23 -3.57 0.34 17.79
C GLY A 23 -2.17 -0.27 17.59
N LYS A 24 -1.58 -0.12 16.40
CA LYS A 24 -0.20 -0.51 16.11
C LYS A 24 0.75 0.68 16.16
N ILE A 25 0.32 1.87 15.74
CA ILE A 25 1.04 3.13 15.96
C ILE A 25 1.24 3.36 17.46
N GLU A 26 0.24 3.06 18.27
CA GLU A 26 0.32 3.23 19.72
C GLU A 26 1.39 2.38 20.39
N ASN A 27 1.73 1.22 19.81
CA ASN A 27 2.81 0.35 20.28
C ASN A 27 4.19 0.75 19.74
N ALA A 28 4.25 1.70 18.80
CA ALA A 28 5.47 2.16 18.13
C ALA A 28 5.59 3.70 18.16
N LYS A 29 5.07 4.34 19.21
CA LYS A 29 5.02 5.81 19.33
C LYS A 29 6.40 6.45 19.21
N ASP A 30 7.42 5.80 19.76
CA ASP A 30 8.80 6.32 19.76
C ASP A 30 9.47 6.21 18.38
N GLU A 31 9.01 5.29 17.53
CA GLU A 31 9.49 5.11 16.16
C GLU A 31 8.73 5.98 15.15
N TRP A 32 7.50 6.39 15.49
CA TRP A 32 6.63 7.17 14.63
C TRP A 32 7.27 8.47 14.10
N PRO A 33 8.06 9.25 14.88
CA PRO A 33 8.77 10.42 14.36
C PRO A 33 9.71 10.10 13.18
N ASN A 34 10.34 8.93 13.19
CA ASN A 34 11.30 8.50 12.15
C ASN A 34 10.65 7.79 10.96
N ARG A 35 9.31 7.64 10.95
CA ARG A 35 8.58 6.89 9.91
C ARG A 35 8.86 7.38 8.49
N GLY A 36 9.06 8.68 8.28
CA GLY A 36 9.35 9.26 6.96
C GLY A 36 10.61 8.64 6.35
N ALA A 37 11.73 8.67 7.09
CA ALA A 37 12.99 8.09 6.64
C ALA A 37 12.89 6.58 6.37
N ASN A 38 12.15 5.86 7.22
CA ASN A 38 11.91 4.42 7.03
C ASN A 38 11.08 4.14 5.78
N LEU A 39 10.00 4.90 5.56
CA LEU A 39 9.14 4.76 4.38
C LEU A 39 9.86 5.16 3.10
N SER A 40 10.68 6.19 3.11
CA SER A 40 11.50 6.56 1.94
C SER A 40 12.52 5.48 1.61
N SER A 41 13.10 4.82 2.61
CA SER A 41 13.98 3.66 2.39
C SER A 41 13.22 2.48 1.76
N VAL A 42 11.99 2.21 2.24
CA VAL A 42 11.11 1.18 1.63
C VAL A 42 10.78 1.55 0.18
N GLY A 43 10.39 2.80 -0.09
CA GLY A 43 10.09 3.24 -1.44
C GLY A 43 11.29 3.24 -2.37
N PHE A 44 12.50 3.49 -1.87
CA PHE A 44 13.73 3.27 -2.63
C PHE A 44 13.87 1.81 -3.09
N ILE A 45 13.66 0.86 -2.18
CA ILE A 45 13.75 -0.57 -2.50
C ILE A 45 12.68 -0.97 -3.52
N LEU A 46 11.42 -0.55 -3.30
CA LEU A 46 10.30 -0.85 -4.19
C LEU A 46 10.47 -0.21 -5.57
N GLY A 47 10.87 1.06 -5.64
CA GLY A 47 11.14 1.75 -6.89
C GLY A 47 12.31 1.12 -7.65
N LYS A 48 13.36 0.71 -6.96
CA LYS A 48 14.47 -0.03 -7.56
C LYS A 48 14.00 -1.39 -8.09
N SER A 49 13.17 -2.12 -7.35
CA SER A 49 12.66 -3.42 -7.80
C SER A 49 11.75 -3.29 -9.02
N LEU A 50 10.89 -2.27 -9.08
CA LEU A 50 10.06 -1.96 -10.26
C LEU A 50 10.90 -1.69 -11.52
N ARG A 51 12.02 -0.98 -11.41
CA ARG A 51 12.94 -0.75 -12.53
C ARG A 51 13.58 -2.03 -13.07
N TYR A 52 13.70 -3.08 -12.25
CA TYR A 52 14.20 -4.38 -12.70
C TYR A 52 13.14 -5.26 -13.37
N VAL A 53 11.85 -4.98 -13.16
CA VAL A 53 10.77 -5.78 -13.76
C VAL A 53 10.64 -5.54 -15.26
N GLY A 54 10.88 -4.31 -15.71
CA GLY A 54 10.86 -4.02 -17.14
C GLY A 54 11.21 -2.59 -17.49
N ASP A 55 11.70 -2.42 -18.72
CA ASP A 55 12.10 -1.13 -19.25
C ASP A 55 10.95 -0.13 -19.22
N ASN A 56 11.23 1.05 -18.67
CA ASN A 56 10.28 2.17 -18.58
C ASN A 56 9.02 1.88 -17.74
N LEU A 57 8.91 0.73 -17.04
CA LEU A 57 7.71 0.40 -16.25
C LEU A 57 7.57 1.37 -15.07
N PHE A 58 8.66 1.60 -14.36
CA PHE A 58 8.69 2.54 -13.24
C PHE A 58 8.30 3.94 -13.70
N GLU A 59 8.89 4.43 -14.79
CA GLU A 59 8.65 5.75 -15.37
C GLU A 59 7.20 5.88 -15.84
N LYS A 60 6.60 4.85 -16.42
CA LYS A 60 5.17 4.85 -16.80
C LYS A 60 4.26 4.93 -15.59
N ILE A 61 4.53 4.14 -14.54
CA ILE A 61 3.75 4.19 -13.30
C ILE A 61 3.91 5.56 -12.64
N GLN A 62 5.13 6.07 -12.55
CA GLN A 62 5.46 7.35 -11.96
C GLN A 62 4.81 8.52 -12.70
N ASN A 63 4.87 8.55 -14.02
CA ASN A 63 4.21 9.59 -14.82
C ASN A 63 2.70 9.58 -14.63
N CYS A 64 2.07 8.39 -14.63
CA CYS A 64 0.65 8.29 -14.32
C CYS A 64 0.36 8.78 -12.90
N TYR A 65 1.13 8.34 -11.92
CA TYR A 65 0.99 8.73 -10.52
C TYR A 65 1.09 10.24 -10.32
N ASN A 66 2.13 10.86 -10.89
CA ASN A 66 2.37 12.30 -10.81
C ASN A 66 1.22 13.10 -11.45
N SER A 67 0.63 12.60 -12.54
CA SER A 67 -0.52 13.24 -13.18
C SER A 67 -1.79 13.26 -12.30
N LEU A 68 -1.91 12.36 -11.31
CA LEU A 68 -3.06 12.28 -10.41
C LEU A 68 -3.02 13.33 -9.29
N GLY A 69 -1.88 13.98 -9.09
CA GLY A 69 -1.76 14.99 -8.04
C GLY A 69 -1.91 14.41 -6.62
N VAL A 70 -1.43 13.19 -6.38
CA VAL A 70 -1.55 12.51 -5.08
C VAL A 70 -0.21 12.49 -4.30
N PRO A 71 -0.24 12.64 -2.97
CA PRO A 71 0.97 12.54 -2.14
C PRO A 71 1.48 11.10 -2.04
N SER A 72 2.80 10.92 -2.15
CA SER A 72 3.48 9.61 -1.99
C SER A 72 3.31 9.06 -0.57
N PHE A 73 3.31 7.74 -0.41
CA PHE A 73 3.11 7.10 0.90
C PHE A 73 4.17 7.45 1.95
N ASP A 74 5.38 7.84 1.53
CA ASP A 74 6.49 8.22 2.41
C ASP A 74 6.49 9.72 2.77
N GLN A 75 5.62 10.50 2.14
CA GLN A 75 5.46 11.91 2.43
C GLN A 75 4.75 12.08 3.79
N VAL A 76 5.49 12.59 4.77
CA VAL A 76 5.04 12.76 6.16
C VAL A 76 4.00 13.88 6.30
N ASN A 77 4.20 14.98 5.56
CA ASN A 77 3.39 16.20 5.63
C ASN A 77 2.91 16.61 4.24
N TYR A 78 1.66 17.06 4.15
CA TYR A 78 1.12 17.59 2.90
C TYR A 78 1.28 19.12 2.87
N GLU A 79 2.23 19.62 2.08
CA GLU A 79 2.59 21.05 2.04
C GLU A 79 1.85 21.84 0.94
N GLY A 80 0.71 21.35 0.46
CA GLY A 80 -0.07 22.03 -0.59
C GLY A 80 0.49 21.83 -2.00
N ASN A 81 1.79 21.57 -2.11
CA ASN A 81 2.47 21.15 -3.34
C ASN A 81 2.94 19.70 -3.19
N ILE A 82 2.85 18.96 -4.29
CA ILE A 82 3.44 17.61 -4.37
C ILE A 82 4.89 17.85 -4.77
N PRO A 83 5.87 17.31 -4.02
CA PRO A 83 7.27 17.42 -4.41
C PRO A 83 7.42 16.87 -5.83
N THR A 84 7.71 17.76 -6.78
CA THR A 84 8.12 17.36 -8.12
C THR A 84 9.57 16.92 -8.01
N ASN A 85 9.82 15.61 -8.16
CA ASN A 85 11.14 15.00 -8.33
C ASN A 85 11.99 14.81 -7.07
N GLN A 86 11.53 14.01 -6.10
CA GLN A 86 12.41 13.49 -5.05
C GLN A 86 12.29 11.97 -4.84
N GLY A 87 12.18 11.23 -5.94
CA GLY A 87 12.83 9.92 -6.04
C GLY A 87 12.01 8.73 -5.56
N ALA A 88 12.22 7.62 -6.26
CA ALA A 88 11.88 6.21 -6.02
C ALA A 88 10.49 5.80 -5.46
N CYS A 89 9.78 6.61 -4.70
CA CYS A 89 8.54 6.31 -3.98
C CYS A 89 7.27 6.75 -4.73
N GLU A 90 7.41 7.60 -5.75
CA GLU A 90 6.35 8.24 -6.54
C GLU A 90 5.59 7.25 -7.47
N PHE A 91 5.07 6.16 -6.93
CA PHE A 91 4.32 5.14 -7.67
C PHE A 91 3.11 4.63 -6.89
N ALA A 92 2.99 4.98 -5.61
CA ALA A 92 1.89 4.58 -4.75
C ALA A 92 1.58 5.64 -3.70
N SER A 93 0.32 5.73 -3.26
CA SER A 93 -0.09 6.64 -2.19
C SER A 93 -0.18 5.92 -0.85
N ALA A 94 -0.35 4.60 -0.86
CA ALA A 94 -0.40 3.79 0.34
C ALA A 94 0.19 2.40 0.11
N LEU A 95 0.72 1.83 1.19
CA LEU A 95 1.12 0.44 1.31
C LEU A 95 0.10 -0.32 2.16
N THR A 96 -0.23 -1.53 1.76
CA THR A 96 -1.01 -2.48 2.56
C THR A 96 -0.17 -3.71 2.79
N PHE A 97 -0.24 -4.26 3.99
CA PHE A 97 0.46 -5.48 4.36
C PHE A 97 -0.51 -6.47 5.00
N THR A 98 -0.35 -7.72 4.64
CA THR A 98 -1.15 -8.83 5.11
C THR A 98 -0.23 -9.90 5.68
N MET A 99 -0.68 -10.59 6.72
CA MET A 99 0.08 -11.65 7.40
C MET A 99 -0.90 -12.75 7.79
N ASN A 100 -0.37 -13.90 8.20
CA ASN A 100 -1.12 -15.05 8.68
C ASN A 100 -2.05 -15.65 7.63
N GLY A 101 -1.58 -15.72 6.37
CA GLY A 101 -2.32 -16.39 5.30
C GLY A 101 -3.62 -15.67 4.98
N PHE A 102 -3.57 -14.34 4.90
CA PHE A 102 -4.71 -13.51 4.53
C PHE A 102 -5.32 -13.99 3.21
N LYS A 103 -6.65 -14.03 3.18
CA LYS A 103 -7.45 -14.39 2.01
C LYS A 103 -8.49 -13.32 1.71
N ASN A 104 -8.93 -13.26 0.47
CA ASN A 104 -10.03 -12.41 0.04
C ASN A 104 -10.84 -13.09 -1.06
N SER A 105 -12.00 -12.51 -1.36
CA SER A 105 -12.85 -12.97 -2.46
C SER A 105 -12.36 -12.40 -3.80
N PRO A 106 -12.67 -13.06 -4.94
CA PRO A 106 -12.42 -12.52 -6.28
C PRO A 106 -12.93 -11.08 -6.43
N HIS A 107 -12.06 -10.17 -6.88
CA HIS A 107 -12.40 -8.76 -7.06
C HIS A 107 -11.54 -8.07 -8.13
N LEU A 108 -11.97 -6.87 -8.50
CA LEU A 108 -11.17 -5.87 -9.22
C LEU A 108 -10.90 -4.72 -8.26
N ASP A 109 -9.67 -4.22 -8.28
CA ASP A 109 -9.33 -3.04 -7.51
C ASP A 109 -9.92 -1.79 -8.14
N LYS A 110 -10.38 -0.88 -7.27
CA LYS A 110 -10.87 0.45 -7.67
C LYS A 110 -9.75 1.48 -7.54
N ASP A 111 -8.64 1.19 -8.20
CA ASP A 111 -7.45 2.02 -8.18
C ASP A 111 -7.43 3.00 -9.37
N ALA A 112 -6.65 4.06 -9.18
CA ALA A 112 -6.29 5.02 -10.22
C ALA A 112 -4.90 4.72 -10.80
N SER A 113 -4.06 3.97 -10.10
CA SER A 113 -2.79 3.47 -10.63
C SER A 113 -3.03 2.51 -11.80
N LEU A 114 -2.19 2.61 -12.84
CA LEU A 114 -2.23 1.71 -14.00
C LEU A 114 -1.96 0.25 -13.60
N TYR A 115 -1.00 0.07 -12.70
CA TYR A 115 -0.59 -1.22 -12.18
C TYR A 115 -0.57 -1.18 -10.65
N ALA A 116 -0.88 -2.31 -10.03
CA ALA A 116 -0.56 -2.58 -8.64
C ALA A 116 0.79 -3.30 -8.57
N LEU A 117 1.57 -2.98 -7.54
CA LEU A 117 2.73 -3.76 -7.14
C LEU A 117 2.34 -4.62 -5.95
N GLY A 118 2.61 -5.92 -6.02
CA GLY A 118 2.38 -6.85 -4.93
C GLY A 118 3.60 -7.73 -4.68
N TRP A 119 3.83 -8.02 -3.41
CA TRP A 119 4.90 -8.86 -2.91
C TRP A 119 4.30 -9.98 -2.07
N TRP A 120 4.74 -11.21 -2.28
CA TRP A 120 4.40 -12.38 -1.46
C TRP A 120 5.69 -12.94 -0.87
N PHE A 121 5.66 -13.24 0.43
CA PHE A 121 6.82 -13.78 1.13
C PHE A 121 6.38 -14.69 2.26
N GLN A 122 7.25 -15.62 2.62
CA GLN A 122 7.08 -16.44 3.81
C GLN A 122 8.12 -16.02 4.83
N ALA A 123 7.70 -15.70 6.05
CA ALA A 123 8.60 -15.25 7.12
C ALA A 123 8.45 -16.12 8.36
N ASP A 124 9.59 -16.42 9.00
CA ASP A 124 9.60 -16.99 10.34
C ASP A 124 9.03 -15.96 11.33
N LYS A 125 8.05 -16.37 12.13
CA LYS A 125 7.31 -15.47 13.03
C LYS A 125 8.14 -14.94 14.19
N GLN A 126 9.22 -15.62 14.57
CA GLN A 126 10.08 -15.20 15.68
C GLN A 126 11.17 -14.25 15.20
N THR A 127 11.80 -14.56 14.07
CA THR A 127 12.97 -13.83 13.56
C THR A 127 12.62 -12.78 12.51
N SER A 128 11.41 -12.82 11.95
CA SER A 128 10.97 -12.01 10.80
C SER A 128 11.83 -12.19 9.54
N GLN A 129 12.68 -13.21 9.48
CA GLN A 129 13.49 -13.52 8.31
C GLN A 129 12.70 -14.37 7.32
N THR A 130 13.07 -14.29 6.03
CA THR A 130 12.49 -15.13 4.99
C THR A 130 12.70 -16.61 5.30
N GLN A 131 11.64 -17.41 5.15
CA GLN A 131 11.66 -18.81 5.52
C GLN A 131 12.53 -19.65 4.58
N ARG A 132 13.69 -20.06 5.08
CA ARG A 132 14.69 -20.82 4.30
C ARG A 132 14.38 -22.31 4.27
N ASP A 133 13.97 -22.88 5.39
CA ASP A 133 13.67 -24.30 5.53
C ASP A 133 12.32 -24.62 4.88
N ALA A 134 12.37 -25.36 3.78
CA ALA A 134 11.23 -25.77 2.97
C ALA A 134 10.20 -26.59 3.78
N SER A 135 10.63 -27.34 4.78
CA SER A 135 9.73 -28.18 5.60
C SER A 135 8.79 -27.37 6.50
N LYS A 136 9.11 -26.10 6.76
CA LYS A 136 8.27 -25.20 7.58
C LYS A 136 7.50 -24.17 6.76
N ARG A 137 7.62 -24.21 5.43
CA ARG A 137 6.88 -23.29 4.54
C ARG A 137 5.37 -23.57 4.63
N CYS A 138 4.59 -22.51 4.55
CA CYS A 138 3.16 -22.57 4.37
C CYS A 138 2.84 -23.14 2.97
N THR A 139 1.72 -23.85 2.87
CA THR A 139 1.11 -24.28 1.61
C THR A 139 -0.16 -23.46 1.34
N GLY A 140 -0.61 -23.41 0.09
CA GLY A 140 -1.72 -22.55 -0.32
C GLY A 140 -1.34 -21.06 -0.32
N GLY A 141 -2.35 -20.19 -0.33
CA GLY A 141 -2.16 -18.74 -0.34
C GLY A 141 -1.77 -18.18 -1.70
N GLU A 142 -2.15 -18.89 -2.75
CA GLU A 142 -1.92 -18.54 -4.14
C GLU A 142 -2.58 -17.20 -4.48
N LEU A 143 -1.88 -16.38 -5.26
CA LEU A 143 -2.53 -15.28 -5.98
C LEU A 143 -3.14 -15.85 -7.26
N ILE A 144 -4.47 -15.86 -7.34
CA ILE A 144 -5.22 -16.50 -8.43
C ILE A 144 -5.81 -15.43 -9.34
N PHE A 145 -5.67 -15.63 -10.64
CA PHE A 145 -6.30 -14.86 -11.72
C PHE A 145 -7.30 -15.78 -12.44
N PRO A 146 -8.54 -15.91 -11.90
CA PRO A 146 -9.44 -16.99 -12.30
C PRO A 146 -9.88 -16.92 -13.76
N ASN A 147 -10.05 -15.71 -14.30
CA ASN A 147 -10.48 -15.54 -15.70
C ASN A 147 -9.34 -15.87 -16.68
N GLU A 148 -8.10 -15.62 -16.25
CA GLU A 148 -6.87 -15.84 -17.00
C GLU A 148 -6.33 -17.27 -16.79
N ARG A 149 -6.95 -18.04 -15.88
CA ARG A 149 -6.67 -19.45 -15.61
C ARG A 149 -5.22 -19.73 -15.20
N PHE A 150 -4.62 -18.82 -14.46
CA PHE A 150 -3.32 -19.02 -13.84
C PHE A 150 -3.31 -18.56 -12.40
N TRP A 151 -2.33 -19.05 -11.65
CA TRP A 151 -2.08 -18.64 -10.28
C TRP A 151 -0.58 -18.60 -10.00
N ILE A 152 -0.22 -17.87 -8.96
CA ILE A 152 1.14 -17.75 -8.46
C ILE A 152 1.18 -18.47 -7.12
N ASP A 153 1.91 -19.59 -7.08
CA ASP A 153 2.07 -20.43 -5.89
C ASP A 153 3.29 -19.98 -5.06
N PRO A 154 3.09 -19.46 -3.84
CA PRO A 154 4.19 -19.03 -2.99
C PRO A 154 4.88 -20.17 -2.22
N SER A 155 4.36 -21.40 -2.24
CA SER A 155 4.82 -22.51 -1.38
C SER A 155 6.24 -22.98 -1.73
N ASN A 156 6.59 -22.95 -3.01
CA ASN A 156 7.85 -23.46 -3.53
C ASN A 156 8.94 -22.39 -3.71
N PHE A 157 8.66 -21.13 -3.39
CA PHE A 157 9.61 -20.04 -3.56
C PHE A 157 10.40 -19.76 -2.28
N HIS A 158 11.72 -19.59 -2.43
CA HIS A 158 12.59 -19.10 -1.37
C HIS A 158 12.84 -17.60 -1.57
N GLY A 159 12.27 -16.78 -0.68
CA GLY A 159 12.46 -15.33 -0.68
C GLY A 159 11.15 -14.59 -0.93
N LEU A 160 11.21 -13.63 -1.85
CA LEU A 160 10.14 -12.71 -2.20
C LEU A 160 9.67 -12.93 -3.65
N ILE A 161 8.38 -13.16 -3.84
CA ILE A 161 7.74 -13.11 -5.14
C ILE A 161 7.22 -11.69 -5.36
N GLN A 162 7.66 -11.05 -6.45
CA GLN A 162 7.14 -9.75 -6.87
C GLN A 162 6.23 -9.92 -8.09
N VAL A 163 5.07 -9.28 -8.05
CA VAL A 163 4.07 -9.27 -9.11
C VAL A 163 3.69 -7.83 -9.41
N VAL A 164 3.64 -7.49 -10.70
CA VAL A 164 3.08 -6.22 -11.17
C VAL A 164 1.95 -6.55 -12.14
N TRP A 165 0.74 -6.09 -11.86
CA TRP A 165 -0.43 -6.41 -12.69
C TRP A 165 -1.42 -5.25 -12.74
N ALA A 166 -2.26 -5.23 -13.77
CA ALA A 166 -3.35 -4.26 -13.87
C ALA A 166 -4.52 -4.72 -12.98
N SER A 167 -4.45 -4.41 -11.68
CA SER A 167 -5.43 -4.86 -10.67
C SER A 167 -6.86 -4.39 -10.92
N SER A 168 -7.03 -3.32 -11.70
CA SER A 168 -8.33 -2.81 -12.14
C SER A 168 -8.89 -3.47 -13.40
N ALA A 169 -8.09 -4.30 -14.09
CA ALA A 169 -8.46 -5.00 -15.32
C ALA A 169 -8.57 -6.52 -15.15
N PHE A 170 -7.77 -7.11 -14.26
CA PHE A 170 -7.75 -8.56 -14.05
C PHE A 170 -8.38 -8.91 -12.70
N VAL A 171 -9.42 -9.76 -12.73
CA VAL A 171 -10.02 -10.30 -11.51
C VAL A 171 -8.96 -11.10 -10.79
N HIS A 172 -8.81 -10.88 -9.49
CA HIS A 172 -7.80 -11.58 -8.71
C HIS A 172 -8.26 -11.80 -7.26
N TYR A 173 -7.64 -12.75 -6.59
CA TYR A 173 -7.79 -13.00 -5.16
C TYR A 173 -6.65 -13.86 -4.60
N THR A 174 -6.52 -13.86 -3.29
CA THR A 174 -5.62 -14.74 -2.54
C THR A 174 -6.44 -15.87 -1.91
N ASP A 175 -6.08 -17.11 -2.22
CA ASP A 175 -6.72 -18.29 -1.64
C ASP A 175 -6.32 -18.48 -0.16
N PRO A 176 -7.03 -19.28 0.64
CA PRO A 176 -6.59 -19.59 2.00
C PRO A 176 -5.21 -20.28 2.01
N ALA A 177 -4.31 -19.79 2.86
CA ALA A 177 -3.08 -20.52 3.18
C ALA A 177 -3.27 -21.44 4.39
N GLN A 178 -2.59 -22.58 4.37
CA GLN A 178 -2.36 -23.39 5.54
C GLN A 178 -1.15 -22.83 6.28
N ASN A 179 -1.43 -22.05 7.33
CA ASN A 179 -0.39 -21.45 8.14
C ASN A 179 0.38 -22.53 8.93
N ASN A 180 1.69 -22.36 9.02
CA ASN A 180 2.52 -23.11 9.95
C ASN A 180 2.52 -22.40 11.32
N GLU A 181 2.81 -23.12 12.42
CA GLU A 181 2.98 -22.51 13.74
C GLU A 181 4.12 -21.50 13.75
N SER A 182 5.24 -21.83 13.10
CA SER A 182 6.48 -21.04 13.08
C SER A 182 6.60 -20.06 11.91
N THR A 183 5.85 -20.26 10.83
CA THR A 183 5.96 -19.46 9.59
C THR A 183 4.63 -18.80 9.25
N THR A 184 4.70 -17.58 8.72
CA THR A 184 3.55 -16.81 8.25
C THR A 184 3.69 -16.50 6.77
N LEU A 185 2.61 -16.71 6.01
CA LEU A 185 2.52 -16.18 4.65
C LEU A 185 2.07 -14.72 4.74
N GLY A 186 2.94 -13.85 4.23
CA GLY A 186 2.75 -12.41 4.18
C GLY A 186 2.58 -11.90 2.75
N GLY A 187 1.91 -10.76 2.66
CA GLY A 187 1.75 -10.01 1.43
C GLY A 187 1.98 -8.53 1.67
N MET A 188 2.48 -7.81 0.67
CA MET A 188 2.45 -6.35 0.62
C MET A 188 1.90 -5.91 -0.73
N SER A 189 1.04 -4.91 -0.76
CA SER A 189 0.63 -4.23 -1.98
C SER A 189 0.89 -2.73 -1.90
N ALA A 190 1.23 -2.13 -3.04
CA ALA A 190 1.42 -0.71 -3.20
C ALA A 190 0.56 -0.23 -4.38
N GLN A 191 -0.29 0.76 -4.11
CA GLN A 191 -1.27 1.25 -5.09
C GLN A 191 -1.73 2.68 -4.79
N CYS A 192 -2.50 3.27 -5.72
CA CYS A 192 -3.19 4.53 -5.55
C CYS A 192 -4.70 4.35 -5.71
N SER A 193 -5.47 4.60 -4.65
CA SER A 193 -6.93 4.43 -4.70
C SER A 193 -7.60 5.49 -5.58
N ARG A 194 -8.63 5.11 -6.35
CA ARG A 194 -9.41 6.05 -7.18
C ARG A 194 -10.11 7.12 -6.35
N ARG A 195 -10.48 6.82 -5.10
CA ARG A 195 -11.12 7.77 -4.20
C ARG A 195 -10.17 8.92 -3.84
N LEU A 196 -8.91 8.62 -3.51
CA LEU A 196 -7.92 9.64 -3.23
C LEU A 196 -7.66 10.51 -4.46
N ALA A 197 -7.38 9.89 -5.61
CA ALA A 197 -7.14 10.61 -6.86
C ALA A 197 -8.29 11.57 -7.22
N LYS A 198 -9.55 11.12 -7.10
CA LYS A 198 -10.72 11.97 -7.30
C LYS A 198 -10.78 13.14 -6.31
N THR A 199 -10.42 12.91 -5.05
CA THR A 199 -10.40 13.96 -4.02
C THR A 199 -9.36 15.02 -4.36
N MET A 200 -8.18 14.61 -4.81
CA MET A 200 -7.12 15.54 -5.21
C MET A 200 -7.51 16.35 -6.45
N CYS A 201 -8.13 15.71 -7.44
CA CYS A 201 -8.69 16.40 -8.59
C CYS A 201 -9.79 17.40 -8.19
N GLN A 202 -10.69 17.04 -7.29
CA GLN A 202 -11.70 17.98 -6.76
C GLN A 202 -11.04 19.15 -6.02
N LYS A 203 -10.02 18.89 -5.22
CA LYS A 203 -9.26 19.94 -4.54
C LYS A 203 -8.59 20.90 -5.52
N SER A 204 -7.99 20.41 -6.60
CA SER A 204 -7.32 21.27 -7.60
C SER A 204 -8.28 22.18 -8.36
N HIS A 205 -9.57 21.82 -8.42
CA HIS A 205 -10.63 22.63 -9.04
C HIS A 205 -11.39 23.51 -8.03
N GLY A 206 -10.90 23.63 -6.78
CA GLY A 206 -11.52 24.51 -5.78
C GLY A 206 -12.81 23.99 -5.15
N TYR A 207 -13.17 22.70 -5.34
CA TYR A 207 -14.39 22.12 -4.74
C TYR A 207 -14.40 22.10 -3.20
N TYR A 208 -13.26 22.34 -2.57
CA TYR A 208 -13.16 22.46 -1.12
C TYR A 208 -12.61 23.84 -0.75
N GLU A 209 -13.49 24.82 -0.58
CA GLU A 209 -13.11 26.13 -0.04
C GLU A 209 -12.94 26.06 1.47
N ILE A 210 -11.79 26.52 1.97
CA ILE A 210 -11.55 26.74 3.39
C ILE A 210 -12.26 28.05 3.75
N GLY A 211 -13.42 27.93 4.39
CA GLY A 211 -14.07 29.06 5.06
C GLY A 211 -15.53 29.29 4.65
N LYS A 212 -16.44 28.57 5.31
CA LYS A 212 -17.70 29.04 5.93
C LYS A 212 -18.58 27.82 6.25
N GLY A 213 -18.73 27.50 7.53
CA GLY A 213 -19.82 26.67 8.07
C GLY A 213 -19.55 25.18 8.26
N GLU A 214 -18.96 24.48 7.29
CA GLU A 214 -18.57 23.06 7.42
C GLU A 214 -17.15 22.86 6.86
N GLY A 215 -16.14 23.22 7.65
CA GLY A 215 -14.74 23.26 7.21
C GLY A 215 -14.15 21.87 6.95
N TYR A 216 -13.80 21.57 5.70
CA TYR A 216 -13.06 20.37 5.35
C TYR A 216 -11.59 20.51 5.74
N GLN A 217 -11.06 19.61 6.58
CA GLN A 217 -9.65 19.61 7.00
C GLN A 217 -8.84 18.47 6.38
N ILE A 218 -7.54 18.70 6.21
CA ILE A 218 -6.54 17.65 5.97
C ILE A 218 -6.01 17.25 7.34
N ARG A 219 -5.97 15.94 7.65
CA ARG A 219 -5.30 15.46 8.87
C ARG A 219 -3.94 14.89 8.52
N ASP A 220 -2.89 15.58 8.95
CA ASP A 220 -1.54 15.04 9.00
C ASP A 220 -1.30 14.36 10.36
N GLY A 221 -0.32 13.45 10.41
CA GLY A 221 -0.04 12.63 11.59
C GLY A 221 0.49 13.39 12.82
N HIS A 222 0.53 14.73 12.78
CA HIS A 222 0.93 15.58 13.90
C HIS A 222 -0.22 15.88 14.88
N THR A 223 -1.46 15.59 14.50
CA THR A 223 -2.65 15.75 15.36
C THR A 223 -3.21 14.38 15.77
N ILE A 224 -2.49 13.68 16.65
CA ILE A 224 -3.09 12.56 17.40
C ILE A 224 -3.97 13.18 18.49
N PRO A 225 -5.30 13.11 18.31
CA PRO A 225 -6.07 12.24 19.18
C PRO A 225 -6.89 11.29 18.31
N CYS A 226 -6.43 10.04 18.26
CA CYS A 226 -7.20 8.96 17.67
C CYS A 226 -8.44 8.71 18.55
N GLN A 227 -9.59 9.19 18.11
CA GLN A 227 -10.88 8.59 18.46
C GLN A 227 -11.67 8.39 17.18
N PHE A 228 -11.78 7.13 16.76
CA PHE A 228 -12.86 6.69 15.88
C PHE A 228 -13.51 5.50 16.57
N LYS A 229 -14.83 5.62 16.77
CA LYS A 229 -15.67 4.57 17.34
C LYS A 229 -15.74 3.38 16.38
N GLU A 230 -15.75 2.20 16.99
CA GLU A 230 -15.95 0.87 16.39
C GLU A 230 -17.18 0.81 15.47
#